data_AF-A0A7W0ZWB8-F1
#
_entry.id   AF-A0A7W0ZWB8-F1
#
_cell.length_a   1.000
_cell.length_b   1.000
_cell.length_c   1.000
_cell.angle_alpha   90.00
_cell.angle_beta   90.00
_cell.angle_gamma   90.00
#
_symmetry.space_group_name_H-M   'P 1'
#
loop_
_entity.id
_entity.type
_entity.pdbx_description
1 polymer ?
#
loop_
_entity_poly.entity_id
_entity_poly.type
_entity_poly.pdbx_seq_one_letter_code
_entity_poly.pdbx_strand_id
1 'polypeptide(L)'
;MTAELELTVLQATSADCGYVAGFAVTEQMLIAVGGQSNRQPIVLASSNARQFEARKTPRALGLRDVLAVGDAVWTCGEYGQLAVSRDHGASWAMLETGMDGCLYALALGADGSIWCTGEDGYAARVRGERAVRIDFATTAQLSNVYAVRDEIVVLGFDGNLRRWRDGTSLEIGTGATSPLTALAITRSGTWVVVGDGGFIARSPDGSWFSRVTVNVDVDLESIASLPDGRLVVVGDRGQVLVSSDEGRTWKNVPNQLGLVHLWSVERFGGGVLIGGDDGLIAKLAPVGDATWADHVDVFGEDKPLDGVFAEGPVGFIDKGLDAFLAEAGESDAGARAQEVDDTERDSEAFKTLSEPGNAADFHAIYGAPLPREAERLLALIAGHDRWSTFEELRLDHDLRPDVGDKNLFELMVRRNQHAYLGTDLVEAFCGVFGIGSQGNGDSYHMEIYEWDGPRQVLHFDHETHSFSGVFADSLDSLVYLAAIVKAADDKRISKEAFEVGIRRLRGKVKPTWHFSI
;
A
#
# COMPACT_ATOMS: atom_id res chain seq x y z
N MET A 1 -34.61 25.11 -2.80
CA MET A 1 -34.51 23.71 -3.27
C MET A 1 -33.27 23.12 -2.63
N THR A 2 -33.39 22.02 -1.89
CA THR A 2 -32.24 21.29 -1.34
C THR A 2 -31.50 20.63 -2.51
N ALA A 3 -30.17 20.73 -2.54
CA ALA A 3 -29.35 20.11 -3.57
C ALA A 3 -29.50 18.58 -3.54
N GLU A 4 -29.57 17.98 -4.72
CA GLU A 4 -29.58 16.53 -4.90
C GLU A 4 -28.26 15.93 -4.40
N LEU A 5 -28.34 14.78 -3.73
CA LEU A 5 -27.17 14.03 -3.29
C LEU A 5 -26.78 13.02 -4.37
N GLU A 6 -25.49 12.93 -4.63
CA GLU A 6 -24.88 11.98 -5.55
C GLU A 6 -23.96 11.05 -4.76
N LEU A 7 -24.04 9.75 -5.06
CA LEU A 7 -23.14 8.74 -4.51
C LEU A 7 -22.02 8.47 -5.51
N THR A 8 -20.78 8.61 -5.06
CA THR A 8 -19.57 8.39 -5.85
C THR A 8 -18.65 7.40 -5.14
N VAL A 9 -18.16 6.38 -5.85
CA VAL A 9 -17.14 5.47 -5.33
C VAL A 9 -15.78 6.13 -5.46
N LEU A 10 -15.05 6.25 -4.35
CA LEU A 10 -13.70 6.83 -4.29
C LEU A 10 -12.63 5.74 -4.33
N GLN A 11 -12.88 4.61 -3.67
CA GLN A 11 -12.05 3.41 -3.71
C GLN A 11 -12.97 2.20 -3.88
N ALA A 12 -12.74 1.41 -4.93
CA ALA A 12 -13.51 0.19 -5.20
C ALA A 12 -13.08 -0.95 -4.26
N THR A 13 -13.90 -2.01 -4.22
CA THR A 13 -13.60 -3.20 -3.43
C THR A 13 -12.37 -3.95 -3.96
N SER A 14 -11.62 -4.56 -3.04
CA SER A 14 -10.49 -5.45 -3.31
C SER A 14 -10.58 -6.66 -2.39
N ALA A 15 -10.58 -7.86 -2.97
CA ALA A 15 -10.87 -9.11 -2.24
C ALA A 15 -9.90 -9.41 -1.08
N ASP A 16 -8.69 -8.83 -1.11
CA ASP A 16 -7.67 -9.02 -0.08
C ASP A 16 -7.78 -8.02 1.09
N CYS A 17 -8.63 -7.00 0.96
CA CYS A 17 -8.84 -5.97 1.97
C CYS A 17 -9.94 -6.38 2.97
N GLY A 18 -9.79 -5.95 4.23
CA GLY A 18 -10.89 -5.97 5.18
C GLY A 18 -11.93 -4.87 4.95
N TYR A 19 -12.94 -4.77 5.81
CA TYR A 19 -13.95 -3.69 5.74
C TYR A 19 -13.44 -2.36 6.30
N VAL A 20 -14.05 -1.23 5.93
CA VAL A 20 -13.72 0.11 6.47
C VAL A 20 -14.67 0.46 7.63
N ALA A 21 -14.14 0.39 8.85
CA ALA A 21 -14.89 0.50 10.10
C ALA A 21 -15.15 1.95 10.54
N GLY A 22 -14.31 2.91 10.12
CA GLY A 22 -14.49 4.31 10.50
C GLY A 22 -13.53 5.25 9.79
N PHE A 23 -13.82 6.55 9.89
CA PHE A 23 -13.00 7.62 9.34
C PHE A 23 -12.74 8.71 10.40
N ALA A 24 -11.55 9.28 10.36
CA ALA A 24 -11.16 10.43 11.13
C ALA A 24 -10.69 11.52 10.17
N VAL A 25 -11.34 12.69 10.21
CA VAL A 25 -11.01 13.84 9.37
C VAL A 25 -10.31 14.88 10.24
N THR A 26 -9.03 15.11 9.96
CA THR A 26 -8.22 16.21 10.52
C THR A 26 -8.19 17.40 9.54
N GLU A 27 -7.52 18.50 9.89
CA GLU A 27 -7.38 19.63 8.95
C GLU A 27 -6.53 19.28 7.72
N GLN A 28 -5.58 18.35 7.86
CA GLN A 28 -4.60 18.03 6.84
C GLN A 28 -4.91 16.71 6.12
N MET A 29 -5.45 15.76 6.88
CA MET A 29 -5.53 14.36 6.50
C MET A 29 -6.87 13.73 6.85
N LEU A 30 -7.32 12.80 6.01
CA LEU A 30 -8.38 11.85 6.25
C LEU A 30 -7.73 10.50 6.52
N ILE A 31 -8.06 9.87 7.66
CA ILE A 31 -7.62 8.51 7.99
C ILE A 31 -8.83 7.59 8.02
N ALA A 32 -8.77 6.47 7.29
CA ALA A 32 -9.75 5.40 7.36
C ALA A 32 -9.13 4.18 8.04
N VAL A 33 -9.88 3.50 8.91
CA VAL A 33 -9.41 2.29 9.59
C VAL A 33 -10.38 1.13 9.41
N GLY A 34 -9.91 -0.10 9.59
CA GLY A 34 -10.79 -1.25 9.69
C GLY A 34 -10.09 -2.59 9.56
N GLY A 35 -10.79 -3.52 8.91
CA GLY A 35 -10.39 -4.89 8.68
C GLY A 35 -10.50 -5.79 9.91
N GLN A 36 -10.02 -7.02 9.75
CA GLN A 36 -10.05 -8.07 10.79
C GLN A 36 -8.67 -8.72 10.87
N SER A 37 -8.29 -9.31 12.00
CA SER A 37 -7.00 -10.01 12.10
C SER A 37 -6.82 -11.13 11.05
N ASN A 38 -7.92 -11.70 10.55
CA ASN A 38 -7.92 -12.73 9.49
C ASN A 38 -8.11 -12.18 8.07
N ARG A 39 -8.40 -10.88 7.92
CA ARG A 39 -8.59 -10.18 6.65
C ARG A 39 -7.94 -8.80 6.76
N GLN A 40 -6.72 -8.70 6.23
CA GLN A 40 -5.80 -7.56 6.23
C GLN A 40 -6.35 -6.31 6.95
N PRO A 41 -5.86 -6.02 8.17
CA PRO A 41 -6.18 -4.78 8.87
C PRO A 41 -5.85 -3.56 8.03
N ILE A 42 -6.71 -2.55 8.11
CA ILE A 42 -6.66 -1.38 7.25
C ILE A 42 -6.32 -0.15 8.08
N VAL A 43 -5.29 0.57 7.66
CA VAL A 43 -5.14 2.01 7.92
C VAL A 43 -4.84 2.63 6.57
N LEU A 44 -5.71 3.52 6.10
CA LEU A 44 -5.52 4.29 4.88
C LEU A 44 -5.44 5.76 5.24
N ALA A 45 -4.55 6.49 4.60
CA ALA A 45 -4.46 7.94 4.72
C ALA A 45 -4.76 8.58 3.37
N SER A 46 -5.42 9.74 3.38
CA SER A 46 -5.66 10.56 2.20
C SER A 46 -5.48 12.04 2.54
N SER A 47 -4.76 12.78 1.71
CA SER A 47 -4.61 14.23 1.83
C SER A 47 -5.63 15.02 0.99
N ASN A 48 -6.37 14.32 0.13
CA ASN A 48 -7.23 14.95 -0.89
C ASN A 48 -8.58 14.22 -1.11
N ALA A 49 -8.85 13.16 -0.34
CA ALA A 49 -10.02 12.29 -0.45
C ALA A 49 -10.25 11.68 -1.85
N ARG A 50 -9.19 11.58 -2.67
CA ARG A 50 -9.21 10.97 -4.01
C ARG A 50 -8.26 9.79 -4.10
N GLN A 51 -7.12 9.87 -3.43
CA GLN A 51 -6.14 8.79 -3.33
C GLN A 51 -5.94 8.40 -1.87
N PHE A 52 -5.87 7.10 -1.63
CA PHE A 52 -5.71 6.53 -0.31
C PHE A 52 -4.44 5.68 -0.29
N GLU A 53 -3.50 6.02 0.59
CA GLU A 53 -2.26 5.30 0.77
C GLU A 53 -2.35 4.42 2.03
N ALA A 54 -1.91 3.16 1.91
CA ALA A 54 -1.83 2.27 3.06
C ALA A 54 -0.75 2.73 4.06
N ARG A 55 -1.11 2.66 5.34
CA ARG A 55 -0.23 2.95 6.48
C ARG A 55 -0.05 1.71 7.34
N LYS A 56 0.97 1.77 8.21
CA LYS A 56 1.18 0.71 9.20
C LYS A 56 0.01 0.71 10.19
N THR A 57 -0.49 -0.48 10.47
CA THR A 57 -1.45 -0.71 11.53
C THR A 57 -0.72 -0.81 12.88
N PRO A 58 -1.37 -0.55 14.03
CA PRO A 58 -0.67 -0.52 15.32
C PRO A 58 -0.11 -1.89 15.76
N ARG A 59 -0.89 -2.99 15.63
CA ARG A 59 -0.44 -4.37 15.92
C ARG A 59 -0.78 -5.38 14.82
N ALA A 60 -1.12 -4.96 13.60
CA ALA A 60 -1.65 -5.86 12.56
C ALA A 60 -2.86 -6.68 13.03
N LEU A 61 -3.74 -6.04 13.81
CA LEU A 61 -5.04 -6.57 14.26
C LEU A 61 -6.16 -5.67 13.72
N GLY A 62 -7.36 -6.23 13.59
CA GLY A 62 -8.52 -5.49 13.08
C GLY A 62 -8.85 -4.26 13.93
N LEU A 63 -9.16 -3.16 13.26
CA LEU A 63 -9.58 -1.90 13.89
C LEU A 63 -11.10 -1.76 13.79
N ARG A 64 -11.71 -1.14 14.80
CA ARG A 64 -13.16 -1.00 14.93
C ARG A 64 -13.64 0.44 14.89
N ASP A 65 -12.82 1.38 15.35
CA ASP A 65 -13.14 2.80 15.29
C ASP A 65 -11.90 3.69 15.25
N VAL A 66 -12.08 4.93 14.79
CA VAL A 66 -11.05 5.96 14.70
C VAL A 66 -11.63 7.33 15.01
N LEU A 67 -10.88 8.15 15.74
CA LEU A 67 -11.32 9.47 16.20
C LEU A 67 -10.21 10.51 16.00
N ALA A 68 -10.53 11.61 15.32
CA ALA A 68 -9.66 12.78 15.26
C ALA A 68 -9.85 13.67 16.50
N VAL A 69 -8.76 14.09 17.14
CA VAL A 69 -8.73 15.07 18.23
C VAL A 69 -7.61 16.08 17.96
N GLY A 70 -7.98 17.21 17.36
CA GLY A 70 -6.98 18.08 16.70
C GLY A 70 -6.27 17.30 15.60
N ASP A 71 -4.94 17.34 15.58
CA ASP A 71 -4.12 16.57 14.63
C ASP A 71 -3.83 15.13 15.10
N ALA A 72 -4.19 14.77 16.34
CA ALA A 72 -4.02 13.42 16.84
C ALA A 72 -5.13 12.50 16.33
N VAL A 73 -4.76 11.29 15.95
CA VAL A 73 -5.69 10.26 15.50
C VAL A 73 -5.66 9.11 16.49
N TRP A 74 -6.79 8.81 17.11
CA TRP A 74 -6.98 7.70 18.02
C TRP A 74 -7.65 6.54 17.30
N THR A 75 -7.30 5.31 17.63
CA THR A 75 -7.99 4.13 17.11
C THR A 75 -8.10 3.05 18.17
N CYS A 76 -9.15 2.24 18.08
CA CYS A 76 -9.30 1.04 18.90
C CYS A 76 -9.70 -0.17 18.05
N GLY A 77 -9.54 -1.36 18.62
CA GLY A 77 -10.00 -2.56 17.95
C GLY A 77 -9.82 -3.86 18.72
N GLU A 78 -9.49 -4.90 17.99
CA GLU A 78 -9.38 -6.27 18.49
C GLU A 78 -8.33 -6.40 19.61
N TYR A 79 -8.57 -7.32 20.54
CA TYR A 79 -7.68 -7.65 21.65
C TYR A 79 -7.26 -6.44 22.50
N GLY A 80 -8.23 -5.59 22.83
CA GLY A 80 -8.09 -4.45 23.74
C GLY A 80 -7.21 -3.33 23.19
N GLN A 81 -6.83 -3.38 21.91
CA GLN A 81 -5.92 -2.42 21.32
C GLN A 81 -6.53 -1.02 21.35
N LEU A 82 -5.80 -0.09 21.96
CA LEU A 82 -6.04 1.34 21.92
C LEU A 82 -4.71 2.02 21.55
N ALA A 83 -4.73 2.88 20.54
CA ALA A 83 -3.54 3.55 20.06
C ALA A 83 -3.80 4.99 19.64
N VAL A 84 -2.75 5.79 19.64
CA VAL A 84 -2.77 7.18 19.17
C VAL A 84 -1.60 7.44 18.23
N SER A 85 -1.88 8.10 17.11
CA SER A 85 -0.90 8.64 16.17
C SER A 85 -0.90 10.16 16.23
N ARG A 86 0.27 10.76 16.01
CA ARG A 86 0.48 12.23 15.89
C ARG A 86 1.19 12.61 14.58
N ASP A 87 1.29 11.65 13.67
CA ASP A 87 1.95 11.75 12.37
C ASP A 87 1.04 11.16 11.28
N HIS A 88 -0.26 11.42 11.41
CA HIS A 88 -1.30 11.05 10.44
C HIS A 88 -1.34 9.55 10.11
N GLY A 89 -1.19 8.71 11.14
CA GLY A 89 -1.25 7.26 11.03
C GLY A 89 0.06 6.61 10.57
N ALA A 90 1.16 7.35 10.43
CA ALA A 90 2.45 6.76 10.06
C ALA A 90 3.06 5.90 11.19
N SER A 91 2.88 6.32 12.44
CA SER A 91 3.27 5.56 13.63
C SER A 91 2.24 5.67 14.76
N TRP A 92 2.27 4.71 15.67
CA TRP A 92 1.26 4.55 16.73
C TRP A 92 1.90 4.31 18.09
N ALA A 93 1.44 5.07 19.09
CA ALA A 93 1.74 4.84 20.49
C ALA A 93 0.58 4.05 21.13
N MET A 94 0.92 2.92 21.76
CA MET A 94 -0.05 2.01 22.37
C MET A 94 -0.42 2.44 23.80
N LEU A 95 -1.67 2.23 24.18
CA LEU A 95 -2.15 2.41 25.54
C LEU A 95 -2.71 1.09 26.09
N GLU A 96 -2.39 0.82 27.35
CA GLU A 96 -2.87 -0.38 28.04
C GLU A 96 -4.30 -0.19 28.55
N THR A 97 -5.14 -1.17 28.23
CA THR A 97 -6.58 -1.20 28.58
C THR A 97 -6.88 -2.32 29.59
N GLY A 98 -6.01 -3.33 29.68
CA GLY A 98 -6.23 -4.52 30.51
C GLY A 98 -7.35 -5.42 29.98
N MET A 99 -7.68 -5.30 28.69
CA MET A 99 -8.73 -6.06 28.02
C MET A 99 -8.14 -7.04 27.01
N ASP A 100 -8.67 -8.26 26.98
CA ASP A 100 -8.32 -9.28 25.98
C ASP A 100 -9.35 -9.38 24.83
N GLY A 101 -10.57 -8.85 25.01
CA GLY A 101 -11.63 -8.79 24.00
C GLY A 101 -11.59 -7.52 23.12
N CYS A 102 -12.57 -7.33 22.24
CA CYS A 102 -12.59 -6.19 21.32
C CYS A 102 -13.06 -4.87 21.97
N LEU A 103 -12.40 -3.77 21.63
CA LEU A 103 -12.96 -2.43 21.75
C LEU A 103 -13.69 -2.05 20.46
N TYR A 104 -14.84 -1.40 20.59
CA TYR A 104 -15.74 -1.10 19.48
C TYR A 104 -15.83 0.37 19.08
N ALA A 105 -15.72 1.31 20.03
CA ALA A 105 -15.94 2.73 19.71
C ALA A 105 -15.14 3.69 20.59
N LEU A 106 -14.96 4.90 20.09
CA LEU A 106 -14.26 6.02 20.72
C LEU A 106 -15.11 7.29 20.72
N ALA A 107 -14.98 8.10 21.78
CA ALA A 107 -15.55 9.45 21.80
C ALA A 107 -14.67 10.44 22.57
N LEU A 108 -14.68 11.70 22.13
CA LEU A 108 -14.07 12.80 22.88
C LEU A 108 -15.09 13.38 23.87
N GLY A 109 -14.84 13.20 25.16
CA GLY A 109 -15.63 13.82 26.23
C GLY A 109 -15.42 15.34 26.30
N ALA A 110 -16.41 16.05 26.84
CA ALA A 110 -16.38 17.52 26.97
C ALA A 110 -15.21 18.06 27.81
N ASP A 111 -14.59 17.22 28.63
CA ASP A 111 -13.43 17.52 29.46
C ASP A 111 -12.10 17.08 28.83
N GLY A 112 -12.10 16.75 27.54
CA GLY A 112 -10.91 16.39 26.76
C GLY A 112 -10.42 14.96 26.95
N SER A 113 -11.10 14.14 27.76
CA SER A 113 -10.77 12.72 27.87
C SER A 113 -11.34 11.91 26.70
N ILE A 114 -10.59 10.89 26.27
CA ILE A 114 -11.12 9.89 25.33
C ILE A 114 -11.92 8.86 26.12
N TRP A 115 -13.06 8.47 25.58
CA TRP A 115 -13.87 7.36 26.07
C TRP A 115 -13.80 6.22 25.08
N CYS A 116 -13.79 4.99 25.58
CA CYS A 116 -13.88 3.80 24.75
C CYS A 116 -14.83 2.78 25.35
N THR A 117 -15.44 1.97 24.49
CA THR A 117 -16.35 0.87 24.86
C THR A 117 -15.98 -0.42 24.14
N GLY A 118 -16.45 -1.56 24.63
CA GLY A 118 -16.15 -2.87 24.05
C GLY A 118 -17.00 -4.01 24.60
N GLU A 119 -16.48 -5.22 24.43
CA GLU A 119 -17.04 -6.49 24.93
C GLU A 119 -17.17 -6.52 26.46
N ASP A 120 -18.01 -7.44 26.96
CA ASP A 120 -18.19 -7.72 28.40
C ASP A 120 -18.49 -6.50 29.28
N GLY A 121 -19.29 -5.55 28.75
CA GLY A 121 -19.63 -4.31 29.45
C GLY A 121 -18.43 -3.38 29.67
N TYR A 122 -17.34 -3.57 28.91
CA TYR A 122 -16.16 -2.74 29.07
C TYR A 122 -16.43 -1.32 28.59
N ALA A 123 -16.24 -0.36 29.49
CA ALA A 123 -16.14 1.05 29.18
C ALA A 123 -14.98 1.63 29.97
N ALA A 124 -14.20 2.51 29.34
CA ALA A 124 -13.12 3.19 30.01
C ALA A 124 -12.99 4.64 29.57
N ARG A 125 -12.42 5.42 30.48
CA ARG A 125 -12.11 6.82 30.31
C ARG A 125 -10.61 7.01 30.35
N VAL A 126 -10.04 7.55 29.29
CA VAL A 126 -8.60 7.72 29.08
C VAL A 126 -8.20 9.15 29.46
N ARG A 127 -7.27 9.27 30.41
CA ARG A 127 -6.66 10.54 30.82
C ARG A 127 -5.14 10.41 30.80
N GLY A 128 -4.47 11.19 29.96
CA GLY A 128 -3.05 11.01 29.68
C GLY A 128 -2.82 9.64 29.02
N GLU A 129 -1.98 8.80 29.62
CA GLU A 129 -1.61 7.47 29.09
C GLU A 129 -2.34 6.31 29.79
N ARG A 130 -3.40 6.59 30.57
CA ARG A 130 -4.10 5.56 31.36
C ARG A 130 -5.59 5.51 31.03
N ALA A 131 -6.07 4.30 30.73
CA ALA A 131 -7.49 3.97 30.69
C ALA A 131 -7.99 3.64 32.10
N VAL A 132 -9.05 4.33 32.55
CA VAL A 132 -9.72 4.09 33.84
C VAL A 132 -11.10 3.51 33.56
N ARG A 133 -11.35 2.27 34.02
CA ARG A 133 -12.63 1.58 33.80
C ARG A 133 -13.78 2.31 34.48
N ILE A 134 -14.91 2.38 33.78
CA ILE A 134 -16.17 2.95 34.26
C ILE A 134 -17.23 1.85 34.25
N ASP A 135 -17.90 1.66 35.38
CA ASP A 135 -18.95 0.65 35.52
C ASP A 135 -20.30 1.22 35.07
N PHE A 136 -20.88 0.61 34.04
CA PHE A 136 -22.21 0.92 33.53
C PHE A 136 -23.30 -0.03 34.09
N ALA A 137 -22.95 -0.91 35.04
CA ALA A 137 -23.81 -1.91 35.66
C ALA A 137 -24.41 -2.91 34.66
N THR A 138 -23.62 -3.32 33.66
CA THR A 138 -24.02 -4.29 32.64
C THR A 138 -22.84 -5.14 32.21
N THR A 139 -23.13 -6.33 31.70
CA THR A 139 -22.18 -7.20 31.01
C THR A 139 -22.48 -7.31 29.51
N ALA A 140 -23.52 -6.62 29.02
CA ALA A 140 -23.80 -6.56 27.60
C ALA A 140 -22.65 -5.89 26.86
N GLN A 141 -22.39 -6.31 25.62
CA GLN A 141 -21.42 -5.63 24.76
C GLN A 141 -21.88 -4.20 24.49
N LEU A 142 -20.93 -3.26 24.52
CA LEU A 142 -21.19 -1.83 24.36
C LEU A 142 -20.71 -1.37 22.99
N SER A 143 -21.64 -1.30 22.04
CA SER A 143 -21.38 -1.12 20.60
C SER A 143 -20.82 0.25 20.26
N ASN A 144 -21.26 1.30 20.95
CA ASN A 144 -20.91 2.66 20.57
C ASN A 144 -20.94 3.62 21.76
N VAL A 145 -20.21 4.73 21.67
CA VAL A 145 -20.10 5.76 22.71
C VAL A 145 -20.14 7.16 22.10
N TYR A 146 -20.87 8.06 22.75
CA TYR A 146 -21.04 9.44 22.31
C TYR A 146 -20.92 10.38 23.50
N ALA A 147 -20.23 11.51 23.31
CA ALA A 147 -20.30 12.63 24.24
C ALA A 147 -21.46 13.54 23.83
N VAL A 148 -22.47 13.66 24.69
CA VAL A 148 -23.63 14.51 24.43
C VAL A 148 -23.75 15.55 25.52
N ARG A 149 -23.43 16.81 25.19
CA ARG A 149 -23.30 17.91 26.16
C ARG A 149 -22.28 17.54 27.23
N ASP A 150 -22.73 17.30 28.45
CA ASP A 150 -21.94 16.96 29.64
C ASP A 150 -22.16 15.51 30.11
N GLU A 151 -22.77 14.68 29.26
CA GLU A 151 -22.98 13.25 29.50
C GLU A 151 -22.21 12.38 28.51
N ILE A 152 -22.01 11.13 28.93
CA ILE A 152 -21.59 10.06 28.03
C ILE A 152 -22.77 9.14 27.79
N VAL A 153 -23.05 8.89 26.52
CA VAL A 153 -24.11 8.01 26.07
C VAL A 153 -23.47 6.78 25.47
N VAL A 154 -23.91 5.60 25.90
CA VAL A 154 -23.42 4.32 25.41
C VAL A 154 -24.57 3.51 24.84
N LEU A 155 -24.35 2.92 23.67
CA LEU A 155 -25.28 1.99 23.02
C LEU A 155 -24.86 0.54 23.34
N GLY A 156 -25.84 -0.34 23.49
CA GLY A 156 -25.62 -1.74 23.83
C GLY A 156 -26.17 -2.72 22.80
N PHE A 157 -25.54 -3.90 22.75
CA PHE A 157 -26.02 -5.05 21.97
C PHE A 157 -27.36 -5.59 22.48
N ASP A 158 -27.76 -5.21 23.69
CA ASP A 158 -29.02 -5.56 24.32
C ASP A 158 -30.19 -4.65 23.93
N GLY A 159 -30.00 -3.74 22.97
CA GLY A 159 -31.04 -2.82 22.50
C GLY A 159 -31.27 -1.62 23.41
N ASN A 160 -30.46 -1.46 24.45
CA ASN A 160 -30.59 -0.39 25.43
C ASN A 160 -29.55 0.70 25.24
N LEU A 161 -29.92 1.90 25.64
CA LEU A 161 -29.03 3.06 25.73
C LEU A 161 -28.73 3.33 27.21
N ARG A 162 -27.49 3.69 27.54
CA ARG A 162 -27.09 4.04 28.90
C ARG A 162 -26.51 5.44 28.94
N ARG A 163 -26.95 6.24 29.90
CA ARG A 163 -26.50 7.63 30.10
C ARG A 163 -25.69 7.71 31.37
N TRP A 164 -24.44 8.15 31.23
CA TRP A 164 -23.53 8.34 32.33
C TRP A 164 -23.30 9.84 32.59
N ARG A 165 -23.48 10.22 33.85
CA ARG A 165 -23.27 11.58 34.35
C ARG A 165 -22.80 11.52 35.80
N ASP A 166 -21.71 12.21 36.11
CA ASP A 166 -21.20 12.38 37.47
C ASP A 166 -21.11 11.07 38.27
N GLY A 167 -20.64 9.99 37.62
CA GLY A 167 -20.46 8.68 38.25
C GLY A 167 -21.72 7.82 38.35
N THR A 168 -22.87 8.30 37.84
CA THR A 168 -24.13 7.54 37.82
C THR A 168 -24.47 7.11 36.39
N SER A 169 -24.86 5.85 36.22
CA SER A 169 -25.37 5.30 34.96
C SER A 169 -26.90 5.12 35.05
N LEU A 170 -27.62 5.55 34.03
CA LEU A 170 -29.07 5.34 33.87
C LEU A 170 -29.34 4.59 32.56
N GLU A 171 -30.02 3.45 32.65
CA GLU A 171 -30.47 2.68 31.49
C GLU A 171 -31.80 3.22 30.95
N ILE A 172 -31.89 3.35 29.62
CA ILE A 172 -33.06 3.82 28.87
C ILE A 172 -33.39 2.77 27.81
N GLY A 173 -34.59 2.19 27.92
CA GLY A 173 -35.11 1.28 26.92
C GLY A 173 -35.51 2.03 25.64
N THR A 174 -34.99 1.58 24.49
CA THR A 174 -35.34 2.15 23.18
C THR A 174 -36.52 1.43 22.51
N GLY A 175 -36.80 0.21 22.94
CA GLY A 175 -37.74 -0.71 22.29
C GLY A 175 -37.10 -1.61 21.23
N ALA A 176 -35.78 -1.52 21.02
CA ALA A 176 -35.02 -2.50 20.25
C ALA A 176 -34.92 -3.83 21.02
N THR A 177 -34.83 -4.94 20.27
CA THR A 177 -34.58 -6.29 20.80
C THR A 177 -33.26 -6.89 20.32
N SER A 178 -32.50 -6.09 19.58
CA SER A 178 -31.26 -6.42 18.90
C SER A 178 -30.29 -5.23 19.08
N PRO A 179 -29.01 -5.38 18.74
CA PRO A 179 -28.02 -4.33 18.88
C PRO A 179 -28.44 -2.96 18.36
N LEU A 180 -28.14 -1.93 19.15
CA LEU A 180 -28.08 -0.54 18.67
C LEU A 180 -26.69 -0.27 18.14
N THR A 181 -26.56 0.35 16.97
CA THR A 181 -25.28 0.51 16.28
C THR A 181 -24.80 1.96 16.30
N ALA A 182 -25.71 2.92 16.09
CA ALA A 182 -25.34 4.34 16.03
C ALA A 182 -26.43 5.32 16.47
N LEU A 183 -25.99 6.53 16.85
CA LEU A 183 -26.82 7.64 17.30
C LEU A 183 -26.43 8.93 16.56
N ALA A 184 -27.41 9.64 16.03
CA ALA A 184 -27.25 11.01 15.56
C ALA A 184 -28.18 11.95 16.33
N ILE A 185 -27.71 13.16 16.60
CA ILE A 185 -28.53 14.26 17.12
C ILE A 185 -28.72 15.27 16.00
N THR A 186 -29.98 15.51 15.63
CA THR A 186 -30.34 16.47 14.58
C THR A 186 -30.02 17.89 15.02
N ARG A 187 -30.06 18.84 14.07
CA ARG A 187 -29.89 20.26 14.35
C ARG A 187 -30.88 20.85 15.36
N SER A 188 -32.08 20.31 15.44
CA SER A 188 -33.07 20.72 16.45
C SER A 188 -32.88 20.06 17.81
N GLY A 189 -31.91 19.16 17.93
CA GLY A 189 -31.66 18.40 19.14
C GLY A 189 -32.46 17.10 19.25
N THR A 190 -33.15 16.66 18.19
CA THR A 190 -33.82 15.34 18.18
C THR A 190 -32.78 14.23 18.07
N TRP A 191 -32.84 13.24 18.94
CA TRP A 191 -32.00 12.05 18.90
C TRP A 191 -32.62 11.03 17.97
N VAL A 192 -31.79 10.39 17.16
CA VAL A 192 -32.18 9.32 16.25
C VAL A 192 -31.20 8.17 16.45
N VAL A 193 -31.70 7.05 16.95
CA VAL A 193 -30.92 5.81 17.11
C VAL A 193 -31.28 4.83 16.00
N VAL A 194 -30.27 4.11 15.53
CA VAL A 194 -30.42 3.02 14.56
C VAL A 194 -29.82 1.73 15.09
N GLY A 195 -30.20 0.60 14.50
CA GLY A 195 -29.68 -0.71 14.86
C GLY A 195 -30.17 -1.82 13.94
N ASP A 196 -29.88 -3.04 14.35
CA ASP A 196 -30.14 -4.27 13.60
C ASP A 196 -31.62 -4.45 13.22
N GLY A 197 -31.87 -5.18 12.13
CA GLY A 197 -33.22 -5.47 11.64
C GLY A 197 -34.04 -4.23 11.28
N GLY A 198 -33.39 -3.20 10.73
CA GLY A 198 -34.00 -1.97 10.28
C GLY A 198 -34.54 -1.10 11.42
N PHE A 199 -33.99 -1.22 12.63
CA PHE A 199 -34.47 -0.46 13.78
C PHE A 199 -34.13 1.03 13.63
N ILE A 200 -35.14 1.89 13.71
CA ILE A 200 -34.97 3.34 13.82
C ILE A 200 -35.92 3.85 14.91
N ALA A 201 -35.42 4.64 15.85
CA ALA A 201 -36.26 5.31 16.83
C ALA A 201 -35.81 6.75 17.07
N ARG A 202 -36.78 7.59 17.44
CA ARG A 202 -36.57 9.03 17.70
C ARG A 202 -36.83 9.35 19.15
N SER A 203 -36.10 10.32 19.68
CA SER A 203 -36.34 10.91 20.99
C SER A 203 -36.15 12.43 20.95
N PRO A 204 -36.99 13.22 21.65
CA PRO A 204 -36.74 14.65 21.81
C PRO A 204 -35.47 14.96 22.63
N ASP A 205 -35.08 14.10 23.56
CA ASP A 205 -34.05 14.39 24.57
C ASP A 205 -33.28 13.16 25.10
N GLY A 206 -33.51 11.99 24.52
CA GLY A 206 -32.90 10.72 24.95
C GLY A 206 -33.49 10.11 26.22
N SER A 207 -34.61 10.61 26.74
CA SER A 207 -35.27 10.04 27.94
C SER A 207 -36.29 8.94 27.64
N TRP A 208 -36.85 8.93 26.43
CA TRP A 208 -37.75 7.89 25.91
C TRP A 208 -37.72 7.90 24.39
N PHE A 209 -38.03 6.77 23.74
CA PHE A 209 -37.95 6.64 22.29
C PHE A 209 -39.28 6.18 21.68
N SER A 210 -39.59 6.72 20.49
CA SER A 210 -40.66 6.22 19.62
C SER A 210 -40.07 5.60 18.36
N ARG A 211 -40.43 4.36 18.07
CA ARG A 211 -40.04 3.66 16.85
C ARG A 211 -40.62 4.35 15.61
N VAL A 212 -39.80 4.45 14.57
CA VAL A 212 -40.20 4.88 13.23
C VAL A 212 -40.29 3.64 12.35
N THR A 213 -41.42 3.44 11.68
CA THR A 213 -41.57 2.33 10.75
C THR A 213 -40.87 2.66 9.44
N VAL A 214 -39.94 1.80 9.05
CA VAL A 214 -39.30 1.80 7.72
C VAL A 214 -39.53 0.44 7.06
N ASN A 215 -39.54 0.43 5.72
CA ASN A 215 -39.71 -0.80 4.95
C ASN A 215 -38.34 -1.39 4.57
N VAL A 216 -37.52 -1.64 5.59
CA VAL A 216 -36.18 -2.21 5.47
C VAL A 216 -36.00 -3.19 6.63
N ASP A 217 -35.43 -4.36 6.33
CA ASP A 217 -35.19 -5.45 7.29
C ASP A 217 -33.74 -5.95 7.12
N VAL A 218 -32.81 -5.02 7.31
CA VAL A 218 -31.35 -5.22 7.24
C VAL A 218 -30.71 -4.50 8.40
N ASP A 219 -29.49 -4.87 8.76
CA ASP A 219 -28.79 -4.19 9.84
C ASP A 219 -28.39 -2.79 9.37
N LEU A 220 -28.66 -1.79 10.21
CA LEU A 220 -28.31 -0.40 9.96
C LEU A 220 -27.11 -0.10 10.84
N GLU A 221 -25.99 0.27 10.26
CA GLU A 221 -24.69 0.27 10.96
C GLU A 221 -24.28 1.65 11.45
N SER A 222 -24.62 2.69 10.69
CA SER A 222 -24.12 4.04 11.00
C SER A 222 -25.09 5.12 10.54
N ILE A 223 -25.12 6.24 11.27
CA ILE A 223 -25.98 7.39 11.01
C ILE A 223 -25.20 8.70 11.20
N ALA A 224 -25.39 9.65 10.29
CA ALA A 224 -24.80 10.99 10.40
C ALA A 224 -25.81 12.09 10.07
N SER A 225 -25.65 13.26 10.70
CA SER A 225 -26.40 14.47 10.37
C SER A 225 -25.58 15.42 9.49
N LEU A 226 -26.14 15.78 8.34
CA LEU A 226 -25.51 16.65 7.35
C LEU A 226 -25.61 18.15 7.72
N PRO A 227 -24.73 18.99 7.17
CA PRO A 227 -24.81 20.44 7.30
C PRO A 227 -26.00 21.12 6.59
N ASP A 228 -26.95 20.38 6.02
CA ASP A 228 -28.24 20.93 5.60
C ASP A 228 -29.40 20.44 6.48
N GLY A 229 -29.10 19.62 7.49
CA GLY A 229 -30.09 19.04 8.40
C GLY A 229 -30.65 17.69 7.96
N ARG A 230 -30.27 17.18 6.79
CA ARG A 230 -30.59 15.80 6.41
C ARG A 230 -29.87 14.79 7.31
N LEU A 231 -30.44 13.61 7.43
CA LEU A 231 -29.80 12.46 8.05
C LEU A 231 -29.49 11.43 6.96
N VAL A 232 -28.34 10.78 7.08
CA VAL A 232 -27.93 9.66 6.22
C VAL A 232 -27.71 8.45 7.11
N VAL A 233 -28.30 7.31 6.75
CA VAL A 233 -28.07 6.01 7.38
C VAL A 233 -27.53 5.05 6.32
N VAL A 234 -26.57 4.22 6.72
CA VAL A 234 -26.05 3.12 5.91
C VAL A 234 -26.19 1.78 6.63
N GLY A 235 -26.15 0.68 5.88
CA GLY A 235 -26.23 -0.67 6.44
C GLY A 235 -26.03 -1.75 5.39
N ASP A 236 -26.42 -2.99 5.70
CA ASP A 236 -26.19 -4.14 4.83
C ASP A 236 -26.81 -3.98 3.45
N ARG A 237 -26.33 -4.79 2.50
CA ARG A 237 -26.91 -4.92 1.15
C ARG A 237 -26.96 -3.58 0.42
N GLY A 238 -25.94 -2.75 0.61
CA GLY A 238 -25.81 -1.43 0.00
C GLY A 238 -26.88 -0.44 0.43
N GLN A 239 -27.52 -0.66 1.60
CA GLN A 239 -28.64 0.15 2.04
C GLN A 239 -28.16 1.57 2.39
N VAL A 240 -28.72 2.56 1.71
CA VAL A 240 -28.54 3.99 2.02
C VAL A 240 -29.91 4.64 2.17
N LEU A 241 -30.19 5.23 3.34
CA LEU A 241 -31.43 5.94 3.63
C LEU A 241 -31.16 7.42 3.91
N VAL A 242 -32.03 8.29 3.44
CA VAL A 242 -31.98 9.73 3.72
C VAL A 242 -33.29 10.21 4.31
N SER A 243 -33.19 11.00 5.38
CA SER A 243 -34.31 11.75 5.95
C SER A 243 -34.07 13.24 5.81
N SER A 244 -35.12 13.99 5.46
CA SER A 244 -35.11 15.46 5.38
C SER A 244 -36.04 16.11 6.42
N ASP A 245 -36.60 15.31 7.33
CA ASP A 245 -37.63 15.73 8.29
C ASP A 245 -37.32 15.21 9.70
N GLU A 246 -36.02 15.23 10.04
CA GLU A 246 -35.50 14.89 11.38
C GLU A 246 -35.76 13.44 11.78
N GLY A 247 -35.69 12.53 10.81
CA GLY A 247 -35.86 11.09 10.99
C GLY A 247 -37.31 10.62 11.02
N ARG A 248 -38.30 11.48 10.74
CA ARG A 248 -39.73 11.08 10.74
C ARG A 248 -40.06 10.18 9.56
N THR A 249 -39.50 10.48 8.39
CA THR A 249 -39.61 9.68 7.19
C THR A 249 -38.25 9.47 6.55
N TRP A 250 -38.10 8.34 5.86
CA TRP A 250 -36.85 7.90 5.25
C TRP A 250 -37.10 7.49 3.81
N LYS A 251 -36.17 7.85 2.93
CA LYS A 251 -36.18 7.48 1.52
C LYS A 251 -34.91 6.71 1.20
N ASN A 252 -35.05 5.62 0.46
CA ASN A 252 -33.92 4.90 -0.09
C ASN A 252 -33.21 5.76 -1.15
N VAL A 253 -31.88 5.76 -1.13
CA VAL A 253 -31.03 6.34 -2.18
C VAL A 253 -30.57 5.20 -3.09
N PRO A 254 -31.12 5.09 -4.31
CA PRO A 254 -30.69 4.08 -5.27
C PRO A 254 -29.19 4.24 -5.57
N ASN A 255 -28.47 3.13 -5.60
CA ASN A 255 -27.04 3.12 -5.85
C ASN A 255 -26.62 1.82 -6.57
N GLN A 256 -25.36 1.78 -7.03
CA GLN A 256 -24.79 0.64 -7.76
C GLN A 256 -23.77 -0.14 -6.93
N LEU A 257 -23.78 0.00 -5.60
CA LEU A 257 -22.84 -0.69 -4.71
C LEU A 257 -23.15 -2.20 -4.58
N GLY A 258 -24.30 -2.66 -5.10
CA GLY A 258 -24.68 -4.06 -5.05
C GLY A 258 -25.11 -4.50 -3.65
N LEU A 259 -24.66 -5.68 -3.21
CA LEU A 259 -25.01 -6.28 -1.92
C LEU A 259 -23.93 -6.09 -0.84
N VAL A 260 -23.02 -5.13 -1.02
CA VAL A 260 -21.92 -4.85 -0.08
C VAL A 260 -22.47 -4.39 1.28
N HIS A 261 -21.85 -4.84 2.38
CA HIS A 261 -22.14 -4.31 3.71
C HIS A 261 -21.49 -2.94 3.89
N LEU A 262 -22.27 -1.94 4.30
CA LEU A 262 -21.78 -0.59 4.58
C LEU A 262 -21.71 -0.39 6.10
N TRP A 263 -20.52 -0.14 6.62
CA TRP A 263 -20.22 -0.19 8.05
C TRP A 263 -20.18 1.18 8.72
N SER A 264 -19.78 2.23 7.99
CA SER A 264 -19.49 3.52 8.61
C SER A 264 -19.93 4.70 7.75
N VAL A 265 -20.40 5.76 8.42
CA VAL A 265 -20.49 7.10 7.84
C VAL A 265 -19.75 8.10 8.70
N GLU A 266 -18.98 8.97 8.05
CA GLU A 266 -18.36 10.12 8.70
C GLU A 266 -18.67 11.38 7.90
N ARG A 267 -18.96 12.48 8.60
CA ARG A 267 -19.32 13.73 7.93
C ARG A 267 -18.10 14.29 7.18
N PHE A 268 -18.29 14.62 5.92
CA PHE A 268 -17.24 15.18 5.08
C PHE A 268 -17.82 16.18 4.08
N GLY A 269 -17.40 17.45 4.21
CA GLY A 269 -17.92 18.52 3.38
C GLY A 269 -19.41 18.80 3.60
N GLY A 270 -20.15 18.91 2.50
CA GLY A 270 -21.60 18.98 2.45
C GLY A 270 -22.32 17.63 2.65
N GLY A 271 -21.58 16.52 2.71
CA GLY A 271 -22.10 15.16 2.71
C GLY A 271 -21.46 14.24 3.75
N VAL A 272 -21.30 12.96 3.38
CA VAL A 272 -20.63 11.92 4.17
C VAL A 272 -19.66 11.11 3.31
N LEU A 273 -18.62 10.60 3.96
CA LEU A 273 -17.88 9.41 3.51
C LEU A 273 -18.62 8.16 3.99
N ILE A 274 -18.52 7.08 3.22
CA ILE A 274 -19.13 5.78 3.49
C ILE A 274 -18.04 4.73 3.39
N GLY A 275 -17.87 3.91 4.42
CA GLY A 275 -16.98 2.77 4.46
C GLY A 275 -17.76 1.47 4.34
N GLY A 276 -17.25 0.50 3.56
CA GLY A 276 -17.90 -0.79 3.37
C GLY A 276 -16.93 -1.96 3.37
N ASP A 277 -17.43 -3.14 3.00
CA ASP A 277 -16.61 -4.35 2.86
C ASP A 277 -15.45 -4.16 1.89
N ASP A 278 -14.43 -5.01 2.05
CA ASP A 278 -13.36 -5.20 1.08
C ASP A 278 -12.67 -3.89 0.66
N GLY A 279 -12.50 -2.96 1.60
CA GLY A 279 -11.85 -1.67 1.39
C GLY A 279 -12.68 -0.63 0.64
N LEU A 280 -14.00 -0.84 0.45
CA LEU A 280 -14.87 0.12 -0.22
C LEU A 280 -14.86 1.46 0.53
N ILE A 281 -14.58 2.55 -0.20
CA ILE A 281 -14.81 3.92 0.24
C ILE A 281 -15.65 4.64 -0.80
N ALA A 282 -16.78 5.19 -0.39
CA ALA A 282 -17.66 6.02 -1.20
C ALA A 282 -17.93 7.36 -0.52
N LYS A 283 -18.53 8.30 -1.26
CA LYS A 283 -19.02 9.58 -0.75
C LYS A 283 -20.47 9.76 -1.19
N LEU A 284 -21.32 10.27 -0.31
CA LEU A 284 -22.66 10.76 -0.65
C LEU A 284 -22.72 12.25 -0.33
N ALA A 285 -22.80 13.10 -1.35
CA ALA A 285 -22.70 14.55 -1.16
C ALA A 285 -23.51 15.34 -2.20
N PRO A 286 -23.77 16.64 -1.96
CA PRO A 286 -24.39 17.50 -2.96
C PRO A 286 -23.62 17.48 -4.28
N VAL A 287 -24.32 17.48 -5.41
CA VAL A 287 -23.69 17.60 -6.73
C VAL A 287 -22.79 18.85 -6.77
N GLY A 288 -21.53 18.66 -7.16
CA GLY A 288 -20.53 19.74 -7.21
C GLY A 288 -19.87 20.09 -5.87
N ASP A 289 -20.02 19.26 -4.84
CA ASP A 289 -19.29 19.41 -3.58
C ASP A 289 -17.77 19.33 -3.81
N ALA A 290 -17.12 20.49 -3.74
CA ALA A 290 -15.68 20.67 -4.00
C ALA A 290 -14.80 20.43 -2.76
N THR A 291 -15.31 19.77 -1.72
CA THR A 291 -14.55 19.55 -0.48
C THR A 291 -13.24 18.83 -0.78
N TRP A 292 -12.13 19.49 -0.45
CA TRP A 292 -10.75 19.03 -0.65
C TRP A 292 -10.34 18.83 -2.11
N ALA A 293 -11.11 19.37 -3.07
CA ALA A 293 -10.76 19.33 -4.49
C ALA A 293 -9.45 20.07 -4.80
N ASP A 294 -9.13 21.10 -4.01
CA ASP A 294 -7.95 21.95 -4.12
C ASP A 294 -6.75 21.47 -3.28
N HIS A 295 -6.94 20.46 -2.43
CA HIS A 295 -5.82 19.87 -1.68
C HIS A 295 -4.93 19.04 -2.61
N VAL A 296 -3.62 19.30 -2.51
CA VAL A 296 -2.56 18.59 -3.24
C VAL A 296 -2.39 17.20 -2.65
N ASP A 297 -2.12 16.22 -3.51
CA ASP A 297 -1.69 14.91 -3.05
C ASP A 297 -0.27 14.97 -2.51
N VAL A 298 -0.10 14.69 -1.21
CA VAL A 298 1.22 14.70 -0.55
C VAL A 298 1.86 13.32 -0.47
N PHE A 299 1.26 12.30 -1.09
CA PHE A 299 1.76 10.92 -1.09
C PHE A 299 2.34 10.50 -2.44
N GLY A 300 1.77 11.03 -3.52
CA GLY A 300 2.32 10.93 -4.86
C GLY A 300 3.10 12.19 -5.20
N GLU A 301 4.37 12.25 -4.84
CA GLU A 301 5.26 13.13 -5.62
C GLU A 301 5.54 12.42 -6.95
N ASP A 302 5.33 13.12 -8.06
CA ASP A 302 5.89 12.72 -9.37
C ASP A 302 7.38 12.47 -9.17
N LYS A 303 7.79 11.21 -9.17
CA LYS A 303 9.20 10.91 -8.98
C LYS A 303 9.92 11.20 -10.28
N PRO A 304 11.08 11.89 -10.27
CA PRO A 304 11.79 12.26 -11.49
C PRO A 304 12.02 11.08 -12.45
N LEU A 305 12.21 9.87 -11.89
CA LEU A 305 12.43 8.65 -12.68
C LEU A 305 11.16 8.06 -13.32
N ASP A 306 9.94 8.41 -12.90
CA ASP A 306 8.72 7.90 -13.52
C ASP A 306 8.68 8.25 -15.01
N GLY A 307 9.09 9.48 -15.35
CA GLY A 307 9.24 9.93 -16.74
C GLY A 307 10.35 9.20 -17.50
N VAL A 308 11.43 8.81 -16.82
CA VAL A 308 12.57 8.08 -17.43
C VAL A 308 12.12 6.69 -17.91
N PHE A 309 11.29 6.00 -17.13
CA PHE A 309 10.79 4.68 -17.50
C PHE A 309 9.55 4.72 -18.41
N ALA A 310 8.92 5.88 -18.59
CA ALA A 310 7.69 6.05 -19.37
C ALA A 310 7.87 5.83 -20.88
N GLU A 311 9.10 5.86 -21.43
CA GLU A 311 9.33 5.52 -22.84
C GLU A 311 9.44 4.00 -23.08
N GLY A 312 9.69 3.21 -22.03
CA GLY A 312 9.85 1.76 -22.12
C GLY A 312 11.27 1.32 -22.52
N PRO A 313 11.47 0.01 -22.78
CA PRO A 313 12.82 -0.55 -22.93
C PRO A 313 13.53 -0.14 -24.21
N VAL A 314 12.83 0.10 -25.32
CA VAL A 314 13.47 0.35 -26.63
C VAL A 314 14.23 1.68 -26.64
N GLY A 315 15.55 1.62 -26.82
CA GLY A 315 16.44 2.79 -26.78
C GLY A 315 16.68 3.34 -25.37
N PHE A 316 16.42 2.56 -24.32
CA PHE A 316 16.61 2.98 -22.94
C PHE A 316 18.07 3.35 -22.64
N ILE A 317 19.04 2.63 -23.20
CA ILE A 317 20.48 2.92 -23.02
C ILE A 317 20.84 4.30 -23.56
N ASP A 318 20.25 4.69 -24.70
CA ASP A 318 20.52 5.97 -25.34
C ASP A 318 19.82 7.15 -24.63
N LYS A 319 18.60 6.93 -24.10
CA LYS A 319 17.71 8.02 -23.67
C LYS A 319 17.46 8.09 -22.17
N GLY A 320 17.44 6.95 -21.50
CA GLY A 320 16.97 6.82 -20.12
C GLY A 320 18.08 6.51 -19.11
N LEU A 321 19.10 5.76 -19.52
CA LEU A 321 20.13 5.26 -18.62
C LEU A 321 20.91 6.40 -17.93
N ASP A 322 21.29 7.44 -18.67
CA ASP A 322 22.02 8.59 -18.11
C ASP A 322 21.22 9.29 -16.99
N ALA A 323 19.92 9.49 -17.19
CA ALA A 323 19.03 10.08 -16.18
C ALA A 323 18.83 9.16 -14.96
N PHE A 324 18.76 7.85 -15.18
CA PHE A 324 18.69 6.87 -14.09
C PHE A 324 19.96 6.92 -13.22
N LEU A 325 21.14 6.92 -13.85
CA LEU A 325 22.45 6.93 -13.20
C LEU A 325 22.72 8.24 -12.45
N ALA A 326 22.36 9.39 -13.03
CA ALA A 326 22.54 10.69 -12.40
C ALA A 326 21.79 10.79 -11.05
N GLU A 327 20.62 10.19 -10.98
CA GLU A 327 19.80 10.18 -9.76
C GLU A 327 20.24 9.06 -8.78
N ALA A 328 21.06 8.08 -9.22
CA ALA A 328 21.39 6.90 -8.41
C ALA A 328 22.31 7.19 -7.23
N GLY A 329 23.09 8.28 -7.30
CA GLY A 329 23.99 8.70 -6.22
C GLY A 329 25.11 7.69 -5.94
N GLU A 330 26.29 8.18 -5.59
CA GLU A 330 27.34 7.31 -5.05
C GLU A 330 26.92 6.86 -3.64
N SER A 331 26.59 5.58 -3.48
CA SER A 331 26.30 5.04 -2.16
C SER A 331 27.60 4.89 -1.37
N ASP A 332 27.65 5.54 -0.21
CA ASP A 332 28.75 5.44 0.74
C ASP A 332 28.58 4.15 1.54
N ALA A 333 29.34 3.10 1.24
CA ALA A 333 29.99 2.25 2.24
C ALA A 333 30.60 0.97 1.67
N GLY A 334 31.86 0.75 2.02
CA GLY A 334 32.33 -0.56 2.43
C GLY A 334 32.97 -1.38 1.32
N ALA A 335 34.28 -1.17 1.14
CA ALA A 335 35.15 -2.16 0.52
C ALA A 335 34.89 -3.56 1.11
N ARG A 336 34.19 -4.39 0.36
CA ARG A 336 34.20 -5.84 0.50
C ARG A 336 34.50 -6.46 -0.86
N ALA A 337 35.74 -6.27 -1.30
CA ALA A 337 36.38 -7.36 -2.01
C ALA A 337 36.61 -8.46 -0.98
N GLN A 338 35.72 -9.46 -0.96
CA GLN A 338 36.13 -10.76 -0.47
C GLN A 338 37.06 -11.29 -1.56
N GLU A 339 38.37 -11.09 -1.36
CA GLU A 339 39.38 -11.86 -2.08
C GLU A 339 38.99 -13.32 -1.92
N VAL A 340 38.59 -13.94 -3.03
CA VAL A 340 38.50 -15.39 -3.10
C VAL A 340 39.94 -15.86 -2.88
N ASP A 341 40.15 -16.61 -1.81
CA ASP A 341 41.42 -17.26 -1.50
C ASP A 341 41.69 -18.30 -2.60
N ASP A 342 42.31 -17.84 -3.69
CA ASP A 342 42.74 -18.64 -4.84
C ASP A 342 44.05 -19.39 -4.49
N THR A 343 44.06 -20.14 -3.39
CA THR A 343 45.06 -21.20 -3.23
C THR A 343 44.63 -22.42 -4.04
N GLU A 344 44.78 -22.31 -5.37
CA GLU A 344 45.16 -23.37 -6.33
C GLU A 344 44.73 -22.98 -7.76
N ARG A 345 45.51 -22.12 -8.46
CA ARG A 345 45.48 -22.04 -9.94
C ARG A 345 46.66 -21.24 -10.53
N ASP A 346 47.85 -21.84 -10.53
CA ASP A 346 49.01 -21.29 -11.23
C ASP A 346 49.01 -21.65 -12.73
N SER A 347 47.96 -21.27 -13.47
CA SER A 347 47.95 -21.38 -14.94
C SER A 347 47.98 -20.00 -15.57
N GLU A 348 48.99 -19.75 -16.42
CA GLU A 348 49.17 -18.51 -17.20
C GLU A 348 47.88 -18.04 -17.90
N ALA A 349 47.06 -18.99 -18.36
CA ALA A 349 45.77 -18.75 -18.97
C ALA A 349 44.78 -18.01 -18.05
N PHE A 350 44.71 -18.40 -16.77
CA PHE A 350 43.83 -17.76 -15.81
C PHE A 350 44.28 -16.33 -15.50
N LYS A 351 45.59 -16.12 -15.31
CA LYS A 351 46.16 -14.78 -15.06
C LYS A 351 45.94 -13.85 -16.26
N THR A 352 46.29 -14.31 -17.47
CA THR A 352 46.21 -13.49 -18.69
C THR A 352 44.77 -13.13 -19.04
N LEU A 353 43.81 -14.06 -18.94
CA LEU A 353 42.42 -13.81 -19.33
C LEU A 353 41.55 -13.20 -18.22
N SER A 354 42.10 -12.99 -17.02
CA SER A 354 41.42 -12.28 -15.94
C SER A 354 41.84 -10.82 -15.82
N GLU A 355 42.76 -10.36 -16.68
CA GLU A 355 43.05 -8.93 -16.82
C GLU A 355 41.89 -8.25 -17.55
N PRO A 356 41.40 -7.08 -17.09
CA PRO A 356 40.36 -6.34 -17.79
C PRO A 356 40.83 -5.86 -19.17
N GLY A 357 40.11 -6.24 -20.22
CA GLY A 357 40.31 -5.73 -21.57
C GLY A 357 39.59 -4.41 -21.83
N ASN A 358 39.90 -3.79 -22.97
CA ASN A 358 39.31 -2.51 -23.37
C ASN A 358 38.47 -2.65 -24.64
N ALA A 359 37.50 -1.74 -24.84
CA ALA A 359 36.65 -1.70 -26.04
C ALA A 359 37.47 -1.59 -27.34
N ALA A 360 38.63 -0.96 -27.29
CA ALA A 360 39.55 -0.86 -28.42
C ALA A 360 40.08 -2.22 -28.91
N ASP A 361 40.20 -3.20 -28.00
CA ASP A 361 40.76 -4.52 -28.31
C ASP A 361 39.69 -5.45 -28.92
N PHE A 362 38.41 -5.12 -28.75
CA PHE A 362 37.28 -5.96 -29.13
C PHE A 362 37.31 -6.35 -30.62
N HIS A 363 37.65 -5.41 -31.51
CA HIS A 363 37.72 -5.70 -32.94
C HIS A 363 38.87 -6.67 -33.28
N ALA A 364 40.02 -6.52 -32.62
CA ALA A 364 41.15 -7.42 -32.84
C ALA A 364 40.86 -8.84 -32.34
N ILE A 365 40.11 -8.96 -31.23
CA ILE A 365 39.78 -10.23 -30.59
C ILE A 365 38.67 -10.97 -31.34
N TYR A 366 37.58 -10.27 -31.66
CA TYR A 366 36.35 -10.89 -32.16
C TYR A 366 36.14 -10.70 -33.67
N GLY A 367 36.97 -9.88 -34.35
CA GLY A 367 36.85 -9.60 -35.78
C GLY A 367 35.64 -8.73 -36.15
N ALA A 368 34.92 -8.20 -35.16
CA ALA A 368 33.75 -7.35 -35.31
C ALA A 368 33.84 -6.15 -34.36
N PRO A 369 33.28 -4.98 -34.70
CA PRO A 369 33.24 -3.85 -33.77
C PRO A 369 32.38 -4.20 -32.53
N LEU A 370 32.71 -3.60 -31.38
CA LEU A 370 31.86 -3.68 -30.20
C LEU A 370 30.46 -3.13 -30.54
N PRO A 371 29.36 -3.83 -30.19
CA PRO A 371 28.02 -3.33 -30.47
C PRO A 371 27.81 -1.96 -29.82
N ARG A 372 27.15 -1.05 -30.55
CA ARG A 372 26.98 0.35 -30.12
C ARG A 372 26.31 0.45 -28.75
N GLU A 373 25.28 -0.35 -28.51
CA GLU A 373 24.54 -0.36 -27.24
C GLU A 373 25.44 -0.81 -26.08
N ALA A 374 26.32 -1.79 -26.32
CA ALA A 374 27.29 -2.27 -25.34
C ALA A 374 28.40 -1.23 -25.09
N GLU A 375 28.91 -0.59 -26.15
CA GLU A 375 29.87 0.52 -26.03
C GLU A 375 29.28 1.67 -25.21
N ARG A 376 28.03 2.06 -25.49
CA ARG A 376 27.33 3.12 -24.77
C ARG A 376 27.07 2.75 -23.32
N LEU A 377 26.63 1.52 -23.05
CA LEU A 377 26.44 1.00 -21.70
C LEU A 377 27.74 1.08 -20.90
N LEU A 378 28.83 0.48 -21.42
CA LEU A 378 30.14 0.47 -20.76
C LEU A 378 30.66 1.88 -20.49
N ALA A 379 30.46 2.81 -21.43
CA ALA A 379 30.85 4.21 -21.23
C ALA A 379 30.03 4.91 -20.14
N LEU A 380 28.72 4.62 -20.04
CA LEU A 380 27.84 5.24 -19.05
C LEU A 380 28.07 4.69 -17.64
N ILE A 381 28.37 3.39 -17.50
CA ILE A 381 28.64 2.77 -16.18
C ILE A 381 30.10 2.90 -15.74
N ALA A 382 30.99 3.39 -16.61
CA ALA A 382 32.40 3.57 -16.28
C ALA A 382 32.56 4.51 -15.07
N GLY A 383 33.20 4.01 -14.01
CA GLY A 383 33.42 4.77 -12.78
C GLY A 383 32.27 4.69 -11.76
N HIS A 384 31.13 4.10 -12.13
CA HIS A 384 30.10 3.75 -11.16
C HIS A 384 30.48 2.46 -10.42
N ASP A 385 30.10 2.36 -9.14
CA ASP A 385 30.24 1.12 -8.40
C ASP A 385 29.29 0.05 -8.97
N ARG A 386 29.87 -1.12 -9.26
CA ARG A 386 29.16 -2.24 -9.89
C ARG A 386 28.02 -2.81 -9.05
N TRP A 387 28.03 -2.59 -7.74
CA TRP A 387 26.98 -3.05 -6.83
C TRP A 387 25.87 -2.02 -6.64
N SER A 388 26.17 -0.76 -6.92
CA SER A 388 25.23 0.36 -6.75
C SER A 388 24.40 0.61 -8.02
N THR A 389 24.87 0.16 -9.18
CA THR A 389 24.28 0.51 -10.48
C THR A 389 23.02 -0.30 -10.81
N PHE A 390 23.03 -1.61 -10.56
CA PHE A 390 21.95 -2.53 -10.88
C PHE A 390 21.76 -3.56 -9.76
N GLU A 391 20.51 -4.00 -9.57
CA GLU A 391 20.15 -5.00 -8.57
C GLU A 391 20.31 -6.40 -9.13
N GLU A 392 21.10 -7.25 -8.45
CA GLU A 392 21.42 -8.66 -8.78
C GLU A 392 21.97 -8.94 -10.20
N LEU A 393 21.95 -7.96 -11.10
CA LEU A 393 22.41 -8.00 -12.48
C LEU A 393 23.68 -7.16 -12.62
N ARG A 394 24.84 -7.80 -12.48
CA ARG A 394 26.13 -7.14 -12.71
C ARG A 394 26.34 -7.01 -14.20
N LEU A 395 26.15 -5.83 -14.79
CA LEU A 395 26.34 -5.60 -16.23
C LEU A 395 27.73 -5.05 -16.58
N ASP A 396 28.71 -5.34 -15.72
CA ASP A 396 30.11 -4.91 -15.80
C ASP A 396 31.05 -6.10 -16.02
N HIS A 397 30.74 -6.95 -17.01
CA HIS A 397 31.69 -8.00 -17.36
C HIS A 397 32.89 -7.41 -18.10
N ASP A 398 34.09 -7.67 -17.59
CA ASP A 398 35.32 -7.23 -18.22
C ASP A 398 35.42 -7.81 -19.64
N LEU A 399 35.66 -6.93 -20.62
CA LEU A 399 35.98 -7.37 -21.96
C LEU A 399 37.28 -8.19 -21.92
N ARG A 400 37.43 -9.10 -22.88
CA ARG A 400 38.66 -9.88 -22.97
C ARG A 400 39.85 -8.96 -23.28
N PRO A 401 41.02 -9.18 -22.65
CA PRO A 401 42.20 -8.37 -22.88
C PRO A 401 42.91 -8.77 -24.19
N ASP A 402 43.73 -7.86 -24.71
CA ASP A 402 44.72 -8.20 -25.74
C ASP A 402 45.76 -9.17 -25.14
N VAL A 403 45.90 -10.35 -25.74
CA VAL A 403 46.83 -11.39 -25.29
C VAL A 403 48.21 -11.30 -25.98
N GLY A 404 48.42 -10.29 -26.82
CA GLY A 404 49.66 -10.07 -27.57
C GLY A 404 49.98 -11.23 -28.50
N ASP A 405 51.24 -11.70 -28.47
CA ASP A 405 51.70 -12.81 -29.34
C ASP A 405 51.22 -14.20 -28.87
N LYS A 406 50.43 -14.30 -27.79
CA LYS A 406 49.95 -15.59 -27.25
C LYS A 406 48.80 -16.15 -28.08
N ASN A 407 48.63 -17.48 -28.04
CA ASN A 407 47.50 -18.14 -28.69
C ASN A 407 46.23 -18.05 -27.82
N LEU A 408 45.32 -17.14 -28.15
CA LEU A 408 44.06 -16.95 -27.43
C LEU A 408 43.25 -18.25 -27.30
N PHE A 409 43.14 -19.05 -28.36
CA PHE A 409 42.41 -20.31 -28.33
C PHE A 409 43.01 -21.31 -27.33
N GLU A 410 44.34 -21.42 -27.28
CA GLU A 410 45.02 -22.26 -26.29
C GLU A 410 44.77 -21.75 -24.85
N LEU A 411 44.86 -20.44 -24.63
CA LEU A 411 44.57 -19.85 -23.32
C LEU A 411 43.12 -20.16 -22.89
N MET A 412 42.16 -20.05 -23.80
CA MET A 412 40.76 -20.39 -23.53
C MET A 412 40.57 -21.87 -23.21
N VAL A 413 41.18 -22.78 -23.98
CA VAL A 413 41.13 -24.23 -23.69
C VAL A 413 41.70 -24.51 -22.30
N ARG A 414 42.85 -23.94 -21.97
CA ARG A 414 43.51 -24.12 -20.68
C ARG A 414 42.71 -23.50 -19.53
N ARG A 415 42.12 -22.31 -19.71
CA ARG A 415 41.25 -21.69 -18.70
C ARG A 415 40.00 -22.54 -18.49
N ASN A 416 39.32 -22.99 -19.55
CA ASN A 416 38.17 -23.89 -19.44
C ASN A 416 38.48 -25.22 -18.72
N GLN A 417 39.69 -25.78 -18.89
CA GLN A 417 40.10 -27.01 -18.18
C GLN A 417 40.22 -26.81 -16.66
N HIS A 418 40.50 -25.58 -16.22
CA HIS A 418 40.71 -25.26 -14.82
C HIS A 418 39.52 -24.51 -14.20
N ALA A 419 38.79 -23.70 -14.96
CA ALA A 419 37.69 -22.88 -14.51
C ALA A 419 36.41 -23.70 -14.34
N TYR A 420 35.79 -23.60 -13.16
CA TYR A 420 34.54 -24.30 -12.84
C TYR A 420 33.38 -23.93 -13.79
N LEU A 421 33.36 -22.69 -14.31
CA LEU A 421 32.26 -22.19 -15.15
C LEU A 421 32.36 -22.59 -16.64
N GLY A 422 33.58 -22.81 -17.17
CA GLY A 422 33.78 -23.27 -18.55
C GLY A 422 33.23 -22.37 -19.67
N THR A 423 33.08 -21.05 -19.44
CA THR A 423 32.39 -20.15 -20.37
C THR A 423 33.22 -19.71 -21.58
N ASP A 424 34.56 -19.66 -21.49
CA ASP A 424 35.38 -19.00 -22.53
C ASP A 424 35.17 -19.64 -23.92
N LEU A 425 35.26 -20.98 -24.01
CA LEU A 425 35.06 -21.70 -25.27
C LEU A 425 33.61 -21.63 -25.77
N VAL A 426 32.65 -21.68 -24.84
CA VAL A 426 31.22 -21.65 -25.16
C VAL A 426 30.85 -20.30 -25.77
N GLU A 427 31.35 -19.20 -25.20
CA GLU A 427 31.23 -17.85 -25.75
C GLU A 427 31.76 -17.76 -27.19
N ALA A 428 33.00 -18.22 -27.41
CA ALA A 428 33.61 -18.13 -28.74
C ALA A 428 32.91 -18.98 -29.79
N PHE A 429 32.46 -20.20 -29.45
CA PHE A 429 31.73 -21.05 -30.40
C PHE A 429 30.33 -20.55 -30.69
N CYS A 430 29.67 -19.90 -29.72
CA CYS A 430 28.34 -19.32 -29.90
C CYS A 430 28.38 -17.92 -30.51
N GLY A 431 29.56 -17.32 -30.68
CA GLY A 431 29.69 -15.97 -31.23
C GLY A 431 29.07 -14.92 -30.31
N VAL A 432 29.28 -15.07 -29.00
CA VAL A 432 28.78 -14.15 -27.97
C VAL A 432 29.92 -13.70 -27.06
N PHE A 433 29.71 -12.63 -26.32
CA PHE A 433 30.63 -12.16 -25.29
C PHE A 433 29.86 -11.87 -24.00
N GLY A 434 30.51 -12.13 -22.86
CA GLY A 434 29.90 -11.85 -21.57
C GLY A 434 29.67 -10.35 -21.39
N ILE A 435 28.48 -10.02 -20.90
CA ILE A 435 28.07 -8.64 -20.55
C ILE A 435 27.70 -8.54 -19.08
N GLY A 436 27.53 -9.67 -18.38
CA GLY A 436 27.20 -9.61 -16.97
C GLY A 436 27.10 -10.93 -16.24
N SER A 437 26.86 -10.86 -14.94
CA SER A 437 26.69 -12.02 -14.06
C SER A 437 25.63 -11.79 -12.97
N GLN A 438 25.00 -12.88 -12.52
CA GLN A 438 24.14 -12.88 -11.33
C GLN A 438 24.92 -13.11 -10.02
N GLY A 439 26.23 -13.37 -10.10
CA GLY A 439 27.07 -13.56 -8.91
C GLY A 439 26.98 -14.94 -8.25
N ASN A 440 26.13 -15.83 -8.75
CA ASN A 440 26.02 -17.24 -8.35
C ASN A 440 26.73 -18.20 -9.32
N GLY A 441 27.34 -17.68 -10.40
CA GLY A 441 27.93 -18.45 -11.50
C GLY A 441 27.22 -18.23 -12.83
N ASP A 442 25.93 -17.86 -12.80
CA ASP A 442 25.16 -17.55 -13.99
C ASP A 442 25.65 -16.24 -14.63
N SER A 443 25.58 -16.19 -15.96
CA SER A 443 26.07 -15.06 -16.74
C SER A 443 25.21 -14.71 -17.93
N TYR A 444 25.24 -13.44 -18.30
CA TYR A 444 24.55 -12.90 -19.47
C TYR A 444 25.55 -12.63 -20.57
N HIS A 445 25.16 -12.99 -21.80
CA HIS A 445 26.02 -12.91 -22.96
C HIS A 445 25.27 -12.25 -24.11
N MET A 446 25.92 -11.33 -24.80
CA MET A 446 25.36 -10.65 -25.95
C MET A 446 25.94 -11.22 -27.24
N GLU A 447 25.10 -11.37 -28.25
CA GLU A 447 25.54 -11.78 -29.58
C GLU A 447 26.50 -10.76 -30.19
N ILE A 448 27.60 -11.24 -30.78
CA ILE A 448 28.56 -10.38 -31.49
C ILE A 448 27.94 -9.87 -32.80
N TYR A 449 27.21 -10.74 -33.49
CA TYR A 449 26.65 -10.49 -34.82
C TYR A 449 25.12 -10.35 -34.79
N GLU A 450 24.60 -9.51 -35.67
CA GLU A 450 23.17 -9.51 -36.01
C GLU A 450 22.94 -10.63 -37.04
N TRP A 451 22.68 -11.85 -36.58
CA TRP A 451 22.53 -13.02 -37.45
C TRP A 451 21.32 -12.87 -38.39
N ASP A 452 20.12 -13.22 -37.91
CA ASP A 452 18.84 -13.14 -38.63
C ASP A 452 17.87 -12.12 -37.98
N GLY A 453 18.37 -11.26 -37.09
CA GLY A 453 17.59 -10.32 -36.30
C GLY A 453 18.46 -9.42 -35.41
N PRO A 454 17.83 -8.54 -34.60
CA PRO A 454 18.57 -7.72 -33.63
C PRO A 454 19.30 -8.61 -32.62
N ARG A 455 20.46 -8.14 -32.14
CA ARG A 455 21.25 -8.85 -31.13
C ARG A 455 20.42 -9.16 -29.90
N GLN A 456 20.45 -10.41 -29.49
CA GLN A 456 19.77 -10.90 -28.30
C GLN A 456 20.74 -11.03 -27.13
N VAL A 457 20.18 -11.12 -25.92
CA VAL A 457 20.93 -11.50 -24.74
C VAL A 457 20.59 -12.93 -24.37
N LEU A 458 21.62 -13.76 -24.30
CA LEU A 458 21.57 -15.15 -23.87
C LEU A 458 21.90 -15.26 -22.37
N HIS A 459 21.28 -16.25 -21.73
CA HIS A 459 21.60 -16.61 -20.36
C HIS A 459 22.39 -17.93 -20.33
N PHE A 460 23.55 -17.91 -19.70
CA PHE A 460 24.37 -19.09 -19.42
C PHE A 460 24.10 -19.55 -17.99
N ASP A 461 23.64 -20.78 -17.87
CA ASP A 461 23.37 -21.46 -16.61
C ASP A 461 24.59 -22.29 -16.23
N HIS A 462 25.19 -21.96 -15.08
CA HIS A 462 26.42 -22.60 -14.63
C HIS A 462 26.19 -24.02 -14.11
N GLU A 463 24.98 -24.39 -13.69
CA GLU A 463 24.69 -25.75 -13.22
C GLU A 463 24.63 -26.72 -14.39
N THR A 464 24.05 -26.27 -15.51
CA THR A 464 23.94 -27.07 -16.73
C THR A 464 25.12 -26.88 -17.67
N HIS A 465 26.01 -25.92 -17.38
CA HIS A 465 27.15 -25.54 -18.22
C HIS A 465 26.72 -25.23 -19.67
N SER A 466 25.56 -24.57 -19.82
CA SER A 466 24.95 -24.37 -21.14
C SER A 466 24.14 -23.07 -21.23
N PHE A 467 23.93 -22.59 -22.45
CA PHE A 467 22.96 -21.52 -22.68
C PHE A 467 21.54 -22.05 -22.53
N SER A 468 20.80 -21.53 -21.55
CA SER A 468 19.38 -21.83 -21.36
C SER A 468 18.49 -21.18 -22.44
N GLY A 469 19.08 -20.28 -23.25
CA GLY A 469 18.50 -19.65 -24.42
C GLY A 469 18.46 -18.13 -24.33
N VAL A 470 17.65 -17.53 -25.20
CA VAL A 470 17.41 -16.08 -25.22
C VAL A 470 16.69 -15.66 -23.95
N PHE A 471 17.33 -14.81 -23.15
CA PHE A 471 16.78 -14.18 -21.97
C PHE A 471 16.08 -12.86 -22.30
N ALA A 472 16.76 -11.97 -23.04
CA ALA A 472 16.18 -10.71 -23.47
C ALA A 472 16.29 -10.53 -25.00
N ASP A 473 15.28 -9.90 -25.58
CA ASP A 473 15.22 -9.60 -27.02
C ASP A 473 16.23 -8.54 -27.47
N SER A 474 16.85 -7.83 -26.52
CA SER A 474 17.82 -6.75 -26.74
C SER A 474 18.56 -6.43 -25.43
N LEU A 475 19.73 -5.79 -25.54
CA LEU A 475 20.46 -5.26 -24.38
C LEU A 475 19.65 -4.18 -23.65
N ASP A 476 18.95 -3.34 -24.41
CA ASP A 476 18.00 -2.33 -23.92
C ASP A 476 16.97 -2.91 -22.95
N SER A 477 16.33 -4.04 -23.30
CA SER A 477 15.34 -4.70 -22.45
C SER A 477 15.94 -5.22 -21.14
N LEU A 478 17.16 -5.77 -21.18
CA LEU A 478 17.86 -6.23 -19.97
C LEU A 478 18.25 -5.06 -19.07
N VAL A 479 18.83 -4.00 -19.62
CA VAL A 479 19.25 -2.80 -18.87
C VAL A 479 18.03 -2.08 -18.29
N TYR A 480 16.93 -1.98 -19.04
CA TYR A 480 15.68 -1.41 -18.55
C TYR A 480 15.12 -2.22 -17.38
N LEU A 481 15.11 -3.57 -17.47
CA LEU A 481 14.69 -4.43 -16.37
C LEU A 481 15.54 -4.21 -15.12
N ALA A 482 16.86 -4.20 -15.28
CA ALA A 482 17.79 -3.99 -14.18
C ALA A 482 17.57 -2.63 -13.49
N ALA A 483 17.43 -1.56 -14.29
CA ALA A 483 17.23 -0.21 -13.79
C ALA A 483 15.87 -0.03 -13.12
N ILE A 484 14.79 -0.57 -13.69
CA ILE A 484 13.43 -0.37 -13.14
C ILE A 484 13.21 -1.15 -11.85
N VAL A 485 13.79 -2.35 -11.72
CA VAL A 485 13.78 -3.13 -10.47
C VAL A 485 14.54 -2.35 -9.39
N LYS A 486 15.77 -1.92 -9.69
CA LYS A 486 16.58 -1.13 -8.76
C LYS A 486 15.86 0.16 -8.30
N ALA A 487 15.25 0.88 -9.24
CA ALA A 487 14.51 2.09 -8.91
C ALA A 487 13.27 1.82 -8.04
N ALA A 488 12.62 0.68 -8.21
CA ALA A 488 11.47 0.28 -7.40
C ALA A 488 11.89 -0.06 -5.95
N ASP A 489 12.95 -0.84 -5.81
CA ASP A 489 13.47 -1.28 -4.51
C ASP A 489 14.02 -0.11 -3.69
N ASP A 490 14.67 0.85 -4.36
CA ASP A 490 15.08 2.13 -3.76
C ASP A 490 13.92 3.10 -3.51
N LYS A 491 12.69 2.74 -3.90
CA LYS A 491 11.49 3.60 -3.84
C LYS A 491 11.66 4.93 -4.57
N ARG A 492 12.39 4.94 -5.69
CA ARG A 492 12.65 6.11 -6.54
C ARG A 492 11.72 6.23 -7.74
N ILE A 493 10.84 5.25 -7.96
CA ILE A 493 9.70 5.33 -8.88
C ILE A 493 8.37 5.05 -8.15
N SER A 494 7.26 5.48 -8.74
CA SER A 494 5.92 5.12 -8.24
C SER A 494 5.59 3.66 -8.53
N LYS A 495 4.66 3.09 -7.76
CA LYS A 495 4.14 1.73 -8.00
C LYS A 495 3.51 1.62 -9.40
N GLU A 496 2.80 2.65 -9.83
CA GLU A 496 2.21 2.71 -11.16
C GLU A 496 3.27 2.69 -12.27
N ALA A 497 4.33 3.51 -12.14
CA ALA A 497 5.44 3.52 -13.09
C ALA A 497 6.13 2.15 -13.18
N PHE A 498 6.35 1.48 -12.04
CA PHE A 498 6.89 0.11 -12.01
C PHE A 498 5.97 -0.87 -12.75
N GLU A 499 4.68 -0.93 -12.42
CA GLU A 499 3.73 -1.84 -13.06
C GLU A 499 3.59 -1.59 -14.57
N VAL A 500 3.55 -0.32 -15.00
CA VAL A 500 3.55 0.06 -16.42
C VAL A 500 4.83 -0.40 -17.10
N GLY A 501 5.99 -0.16 -16.49
CA GLY A 501 7.28 -0.54 -17.06
C GLY A 501 7.46 -2.07 -17.18
N ILE A 502 7.11 -2.82 -16.14
CA ILE A 502 7.13 -4.30 -16.17
C ILE A 502 6.19 -4.82 -17.28
N ARG A 503 4.99 -4.24 -17.45
CA ARG A 503 4.10 -4.61 -18.56
C ARG A 503 4.73 -4.39 -19.94
N ARG A 504 5.60 -3.38 -20.09
CA ARG A 504 6.30 -3.11 -21.36
C ARG A 504 7.40 -4.12 -21.66
N LEU A 505 7.91 -4.84 -20.66
CA LEU A 505 8.88 -5.93 -20.84
C LEU A 505 8.23 -7.26 -21.23
N ARG A 506 6.89 -7.37 -21.23
CA ARG A 506 6.20 -8.61 -21.61
C ARG A 506 6.54 -9.02 -23.03
N GLY A 507 7.00 -10.27 -23.17
CA GLY A 507 7.47 -10.83 -24.44
C GLY A 507 8.84 -10.35 -24.89
N LYS A 508 9.49 -9.46 -24.12
CA LYS A 508 10.85 -8.96 -24.37
C LYS A 508 11.89 -9.61 -23.46
N VAL A 509 11.52 -9.98 -22.25
CA VAL A 509 12.37 -10.70 -21.31
C VAL A 509 11.67 -11.99 -20.85
N LYS A 510 12.42 -13.09 -20.75
CA LYS A 510 11.92 -14.35 -20.20
C LYS A 510 11.97 -14.34 -18.67
N PRO A 511 10.98 -14.94 -18.00
CA PRO A 511 11.04 -15.10 -16.55
C PRO A 511 12.19 -16.02 -16.17
N THR A 512 12.86 -15.68 -15.07
CA THR A 512 13.80 -16.56 -14.37
C THR A 512 13.30 -16.73 -12.94
N TRP A 513 13.89 -17.66 -12.21
CA TRP A 513 13.62 -17.83 -10.78
C TRP A 513 13.94 -16.58 -9.95
N HIS A 514 14.82 -15.71 -10.44
CA HIS A 514 15.11 -14.37 -9.87
C HIS A 514 14.10 -13.30 -10.31
N PHE A 515 13.59 -13.37 -11.54
CA PHE A 515 12.64 -12.38 -12.08
C PHE A 515 11.32 -13.06 -12.47
N SER A 516 10.33 -13.01 -11.57
CA SER A 516 8.94 -13.33 -11.90
C SER A 516 8.28 -12.12 -12.57
N ILE A 517 8.41 -12.01 -13.89
CA ILE A 517 7.88 -10.89 -14.72
C ILE A 517 6.44 -11.17 -15.17
#